data_AF-A8MHT4-F1
#
_entry.id   AF-A8MHT4-F1
#
_cell.length_a   1.000
_cell.length_b   1.000
_cell.length_c   1.000
_cell.angle_alpha   90.00
_cell.angle_beta   90.00
_cell.angle_gamma   90.00
#
_symmetry.space_group_name_H-M   'P 1'
#
loop_
_entity.id
_entity.type
_entity.pdbx_description
1 polymer ?
#
loop_
_entity_poly.entity_id
_entity_poly.type
_entity_poly.pdbx_seq_one_letter_code
_entity_poly.pdbx_strand_id
1 'polypeptide(L)'
;MRSVFPIVKGGFTVLNLLSSNFQVKISGQKVTFKKYAVPMQFNFGVKPSLKAKRGDSSMARDNFNKSIARSRNRIFDIIACNVNVLPDYEGNIQLPKFLTLTFAENITDLQTANAEFTTFNKRLSYHLYKTNKNVLKYICIPEFQKRGAVHFHVLYFNLPYVNIKKISEVWGHGYAFIEGITEKQNIEDFAKYVCKYMSKNNSKGEDNYQIYLEKEMLNSKRYFTSRGLNKPEIYKLDVDKEIYQTFITYFQEYHKENLEYSNEFIGTVEVNSYEINKSEVLQMLKNAIYSIFESMKTVYGKKATLTRFKDINYLKTLFKNRHENLYIDSEYLRLRRERNELYS
;
A
#
# COMPACT_ATOMS: atom_id res chain seq x y z
N MET A 1 14.02 18.82 -16.83
CA MET A 1 15.47 18.53 -16.64
C MET A 1 15.61 17.09 -16.19
N ARG A 2 16.37 16.31 -16.96
CA ARG A 2 16.62 14.88 -16.75
C ARG A 2 17.37 14.67 -15.43
N SER A 3 16.94 13.69 -14.64
CA SER A 3 17.67 13.26 -13.45
C SER A 3 19.06 12.75 -13.87
N VAL A 4 20.07 13.48 -13.47
CA VAL A 4 21.48 13.15 -13.68
C VAL A 4 21.84 12.02 -12.73
N PHE A 5 21.80 10.78 -13.23
CA PHE A 5 22.56 9.70 -12.62
C PHE A 5 24.04 9.92 -13.00
N PRO A 6 24.99 9.81 -12.07
CA PRO A 6 26.39 9.86 -12.45
C PRO A 6 26.74 8.60 -13.25
N ILE A 7 27.16 8.82 -14.50
CA ILE A 7 27.85 7.84 -15.32
C ILE A 7 29.21 7.59 -14.65
N VAL A 8 29.41 6.41 -14.06
CA VAL A 8 30.74 5.95 -13.65
C VAL A 8 31.28 5.05 -14.76
N LYS A 9 32.18 5.61 -15.58
CA LYS A 9 33.11 4.85 -16.40
C LYS A 9 34.13 4.19 -15.46
N GLY A 10 34.34 2.88 -15.59
CA GLY A 10 35.26 2.08 -14.77
C GLY A 10 34.51 1.05 -13.92
N GLY A 11 34.50 -0.20 -14.38
CA GLY A 11 33.66 -1.28 -13.87
C GLY A 11 33.95 -1.69 -12.43
N PHE A 12 33.07 -1.28 -11.52
CA PHE A 12 32.87 -1.92 -10.22
C PHE A 12 31.36 -1.95 -9.94
N THR A 13 30.75 -3.14 -9.93
CA THR A 13 29.37 -3.29 -9.45
C THR A 13 29.41 -3.37 -7.94
N VAL A 14 28.79 -2.40 -7.25
CA VAL A 14 28.57 -2.45 -5.80
C VAL A 14 27.42 -3.42 -5.53
N LEU A 15 27.65 -4.43 -4.68
CA LEU A 15 26.65 -5.41 -4.30
C LEU A 15 25.68 -4.79 -3.28
N ASN A 16 24.55 -4.23 -3.75
CA ASN A 16 23.49 -3.71 -2.88
C ASN A 16 22.42 -4.80 -2.61
N LEU A 17 22.86 -5.94 -2.05
CA LEU A 17 21.91 -6.91 -1.48
C LEU A 17 21.40 -6.35 -0.16
N LEU A 18 20.08 -6.17 -0.09
CA LEU A 18 19.39 -5.93 1.16
C LEU A 18 18.51 -7.15 1.44
N SER A 19 18.86 -7.91 2.47
CA SER A 19 17.95 -8.81 3.14
C SER A 19 17.10 -8.01 4.13
N SER A 20 15.85 -8.42 4.31
CA SER A 20 15.04 -7.99 5.45
C SER A 20 14.33 -9.19 6.02
N ASN A 21 14.46 -9.40 7.32
CA ASN A 21 13.77 -10.46 8.04
C ASN A 21 12.66 -9.90 8.96
N PHE A 22 12.47 -8.57 8.98
CA PHE A 22 11.52 -7.88 9.82
C PHE A 22 10.92 -6.68 9.07
N GLN A 23 9.60 -6.58 9.02
CA GLN A 23 8.90 -5.45 8.43
C GLN A 23 8.05 -4.74 9.48
N VAL A 24 8.24 -3.43 9.61
CA VAL A 24 7.39 -2.57 10.43
C VAL A 24 6.52 -1.73 9.51
N LYS A 25 5.20 -1.78 9.69
CA LYS A 25 4.24 -0.92 9.00
C LYS A 25 3.54 -0.01 10.01
N ILE A 26 3.60 1.29 9.80
CA ILE A 26 2.93 2.30 10.64
C ILE A 26 1.82 2.95 9.81
N SER A 27 0.57 2.84 10.27
CA SER A 27 -0.63 3.36 9.59
C SER A 27 -1.46 4.16 10.60
N GLY A 28 -1.16 5.45 10.76
CA GLY A 28 -1.70 6.25 11.85
C GLY A 28 -1.31 5.65 13.20
N GLN A 29 -2.31 5.33 14.03
CA GLN A 29 -2.12 4.69 15.35
C GLN A 29 -1.90 3.16 15.25
N LYS A 30 -2.14 2.54 14.08
CA LYS A 30 -1.97 1.10 13.91
C LYS A 30 -0.55 0.77 13.49
N VAL A 31 0.08 -0.14 14.21
CA VAL A 31 1.43 -0.64 13.91
C VAL A 31 1.38 -2.14 13.68
N THR A 32 2.07 -2.63 12.64
CA THR A 32 2.20 -4.06 12.36
C THR A 32 3.68 -4.43 12.29
N PHE A 33 4.07 -5.41 13.08
CA PHE A 33 5.36 -6.07 13.05
C PHE A 33 5.20 -7.40 12.32
N LYS A 34 5.99 -7.62 11.27
CA LYS A 34 6.02 -8.89 10.54
C LYS A 34 7.42 -9.47 10.57
N LYS A 35 7.62 -10.59 11.24
CA LYS A 35 8.88 -11.32 11.25
C LYS A 35 8.83 -12.46 10.26
N TYR A 36 9.90 -12.61 9.49
CA TYR A 36 10.11 -13.71 8.57
C TYR A 36 11.14 -14.66 9.16
N ALA A 37 10.83 -15.96 9.16
CA ALA A 37 11.78 -17.00 9.54
C ALA A 37 12.97 -17.05 8.56
N VAL A 38 12.68 -16.88 7.26
CA VAL A 38 13.70 -16.76 6.22
C VAL A 38 13.74 -15.31 5.70
N PRO A 39 14.90 -14.63 5.73
CA PRO A 39 15.02 -13.25 5.24
C PRO A 39 14.60 -13.10 3.78
N MET A 40 13.82 -12.06 3.48
CA MET A 40 13.47 -11.67 2.12
C MET A 40 14.60 -10.86 1.48
N GLN A 41 15.05 -11.27 0.31
CA GLN A 41 16.04 -10.53 -0.47
C GLN A 41 15.36 -9.54 -1.43
N PHE A 42 15.93 -8.35 -1.57
CA PHE A 42 15.53 -7.35 -2.56
C PHE A 42 16.69 -7.03 -3.50
N ASN A 43 16.37 -6.41 -4.66
CA ASN A 43 17.29 -6.06 -5.75
C ASN A 43 17.89 -7.25 -6.53
N PHE A 44 17.30 -8.44 -6.44
CA PHE A 44 17.60 -9.51 -7.39
C PHE A 44 17.09 -9.14 -8.78
N GLY A 45 18.00 -9.03 -9.76
CA GLY A 45 17.64 -8.88 -11.17
C GLY A 45 17.04 -10.19 -11.69
N VAL A 46 15.71 -10.31 -11.69
CA VAL A 46 15.04 -11.44 -12.34
C VAL A 46 14.94 -11.14 -13.84
N LYS A 47 15.35 -12.09 -14.70
CA LYS A 47 15.07 -11.99 -16.14
C LYS A 47 13.56 -11.75 -16.33
N PRO A 48 13.13 -10.78 -17.15
CA PRO A 48 11.70 -10.60 -17.41
C PRO A 48 11.12 -11.92 -17.89
N SER A 49 10.14 -12.47 -17.16
CA SER A 49 9.43 -13.64 -17.67
C SER A 49 8.63 -13.22 -18.91
N LEU A 50 8.51 -14.13 -19.87
CA LEU A 50 7.56 -13.98 -20.97
C LEU A 50 6.18 -13.77 -20.34
N LYS A 51 5.65 -12.55 -20.47
CA LYS A 51 4.35 -12.21 -19.87
C LYS A 51 3.30 -13.07 -20.55
N ALA A 52 2.68 -13.98 -19.80
CA ALA A 52 1.42 -14.57 -20.23
C ALA A 52 0.44 -13.46 -20.61
N LYS A 53 -0.40 -13.71 -21.64
CA LYS A 53 -1.48 -12.78 -21.99
C LYS A 53 -2.31 -12.49 -20.74
N ARG A 54 -2.62 -11.20 -20.53
CA ARG A 54 -3.33 -10.72 -19.35
C ARG A 54 -4.71 -11.38 -19.30
N GLY A 55 -4.97 -12.21 -18.29
CA GLY A 55 -6.26 -12.90 -18.11
C GLY A 55 -6.23 -14.41 -18.37
N ASP A 56 -5.23 -14.92 -19.09
CA ASP A 56 -5.15 -16.34 -19.51
C ASP A 56 -4.56 -17.28 -18.43
N SER A 57 -4.72 -16.94 -17.15
CA SER A 57 -4.23 -17.75 -16.05
C SER A 57 -5.34 -18.68 -15.56
N SER A 58 -5.06 -19.97 -15.40
CA SER A 58 -5.95 -20.93 -14.72
C SER A 58 -6.37 -20.49 -13.31
N MET A 59 -5.58 -19.62 -12.67
CA MET A 59 -5.85 -19.01 -11.36
C MET A 59 -6.53 -17.63 -11.41
N ALA A 60 -7.18 -17.23 -12.51
CA ALA A 60 -7.74 -15.88 -12.68
C ALA A 60 -8.67 -15.44 -11.53
N ARG A 61 -9.56 -16.33 -11.08
CA ARG A 61 -10.48 -16.08 -9.97
C ARG A 61 -9.79 -15.93 -8.62
N ASP A 62 -8.78 -16.75 -8.34
CA ASP A 62 -7.97 -16.63 -7.12
C ASP A 62 -7.16 -15.33 -7.12
N ASN A 63 -6.54 -14.97 -8.25
CA ASN A 63 -5.85 -13.71 -8.44
C ASN A 63 -6.78 -12.50 -8.24
N PHE A 64 -8.02 -12.58 -8.73
CA PHE A 64 -9.06 -11.58 -8.50
C PHE A 64 -9.37 -11.41 -7.00
N ASN A 65 -9.60 -12.52 -6.29
CA ASN A 65 -9.87 -12.51 -4.84
C ASN A 65 -8.68 -11.95 -4.04
N LYS A 66 -7.46 -12.38 -4.36
CA LYS A 66 -6.23 -11.83 -3.76
C LYS A 66 -6.10 -10.32 -4.02
N SER A 67 -6.47 -9.86 -5.22
CA SER A 67 -6.49 -8.43 -5.55
C SER A 67 -7.49 -7.63 -4.71
N ILE A 68 -8.69 -8.19 -4.48
CA ILE A 68 -9.69 -7.60 -3.59
C ILE A 68 -9.12 -7.48 -2.17
N ALA A 69 -8.59 -8.58 -1.61
CA ALA A 69 -8.02 -8.58 -0.26
C ALA A 69 -6.90 -7.54 -0.10
N ARG A 70 -5.98 -7.43 -1.08
CA ARG A 70 -4.93 -6.40 -1.08
C ARG A 70 -5.51 -4.98 -1.11
N SER A 71 -6.52 -4.76 -1.95
CA SER A 71 -7.14 -3.44 -2.08
C SER A 71 -7.86 -3.03 -0.80
N ARG A 72 -8.57 -3.97 -0.15
CA ARG A 72 -9.19 -3.77 1.16
C ARG A 72 -8.14 -3.36 2.18
N ASN A 73 -7.09 -4.16 2.38
CA ASN A 73 -6.03 -3.85 3.35
C ASN A 73 -5.41 -2.46 3.10
N ARG A 74 -5.22 -2.08 1.84
CA ARG A 74 -4.72 -0.75 1.49
C ARG A 74 -5.69 0.38 1.82
N ILE A 75 -6.99 0.16 1.67
CA ILE A 75 -8.02 1.11 2.12
C ILE A 75 -7.99 1.25 3.65
N PHE A 76 -7.92 0.14 4.40
CA PHE A 76 -7.78 0.18 5.86
C PHE A 76 -6.56 1.00 6.29
N ASP A 77 -5.40 0.77 5.66
CA ASP A 77 -4.17 1.52 5.95
C ASP A 77 -4.35 3.03 5.65
N ILE A 78 -4.95 3.38 4.51
CA ILE A 78 -5.19 4.78 4.14
C ILE A 78 -6.18 5.41 5.13
N ILE A 79 -7.28 4.74 5.48
CA ILE A 79 -8.25 5.27 6.45
C ILE A 79 -7.55 5.56 7.78
N ALA A 80 -6.79 4.58 8.30
CA ALA A 80 -6.05 4.74 9.55
C ALA A 80 -5.06 5.91 9.53
N CYS A 81 -4.45 6.22 8.38
CA CYS A 81 -3.52 7.34 8.23
C CYS A 81 -4.18 8.72 8.12
N ASN A 82 -5.50 8.81 7.84
CA ASN A 82 -6.14 10.05 7.39
C ASN A 82 -7.36 10.47 8.21
N VAL A 83 -7.93 9.58 9.03
CA VAL A 83 -9.03 9.94 9.94
C VAL A 83 -8.57 10.96 10.96
N ASN A 84 -9.35 12.03 11.11
CA ASN A 84 -9.17 13.10 12.11
C ASN A 84 -7.80 13.82 12.07
N VAL A 85 -7.07 13.73 10.96
CA VAL A 85 -5.75 14.38 10.82
C VAL A 85 -5.64 15.30 9.61
N LEU A 86 -6.49 15.13 8.59
CA LEU A 86 -6.45 15.98 7.41
C LEU A 86 -7.33 17.21 7.61
N PRO A 87 -6.76 18.43 7.60
CA PRO A 87 -7.56 19.63 7.65
C PRO A 87 -8.32 19.83 6.33
N ASP A 88 -9.40 20.58 6.44
CA ASP A 88 -10.09 21.14 5.29
C ASP A 88 -9.29 22.30 4.67
N TYR A 89 -9.87 22.98 3.68
CA TYR A 89 -9.16 24.04 2.96
C TYR A 89 -8.88 25.28 3.82
N GLU A 90 -9.63 25.47 4.91
CA GLU A 90 -9.50 26.58 5.84
C GLU A 90 -8.63 26.23 7.06
N GLY A 91 -8.17 24.98 7.16
CA GLY A 91 -7.30 24.52 8.24
C GLY A 91 -8.04 23.78 9.37
N ASN A 92 -9.34 23.58 9.27
CA ASN A 92 -10.13 22.94 10.32
C ASN A 92 -10.10 21.41 10.19
N ILE A 93 -9.89 20.71 11.30
CA ILE A 93 -10.04 19.24 11.33
C ILE A 93 -11.52 18.89 11.23
N GLN A 94 -11.86 18.01 10.30
CA GLN A 94 -13.21 17.54 10.08
C GLN A 94 -13.34 16.07 10.45
N LEU A 95 -14.50 15.69 10.99
CA LEU A 95 -14.87 14.28 11.09
C LEU A 95 -15.15 13.72 9.68
N PRO A 96 -14.72 12.49 9.39
CA PRO A 96 -14.94 11.89 8.08
C PRO A 96 -16.45 11.69 7.82
N LYS A 97 -16.83 11.76 6.55
CA LYS A 97 -18.23 11.69 6.10
C LYS A 97 -18.34 10.68 4.97
N PHE A 98 -19.37 9.86 5.03
CA PHE A 98 -19.67 8.90 3.97
C PHE A 98 -20.75 9.47 3.06
N LEU A 99 -20.45 9.52 1.77
CA LEU A 99 -21.34 10.03 0.74
C LEU A 99 -21.56 8.96 -0.32
N THR A 100 -22.82 8.83 -0.69
CA THR A 100 -23.33 7.85 -1.63
C THR A 100 -23.94 8.61 -2.80
N LEU A 101 -23.37 8.48 -4.00
CA LEU A 101 -23.81 9.19 -5.21
C LEU A 101 -24.31 8.22 -6.27
N THR A 102 -25.57 8.37 -6.65
CA THR A 102 -26.24 7.56 -7.66
C THR A 102 -26.62 8.43 -8.86
N PHE A 103 -26.30 7.98 -10.07
CA PHE A 103 -26.85 8.58 -11.29
C PHE A 103 -28.35 8.28 -11.41
N ALA A 104 -29.20 9.19 -11.85
CA ALA A 104 -30.59 8.90 -12.21
C ALA A 104 -30.65 8.19 -13.57
N GLU A 105 -29.76 8.56 -14.49
CA GLU A 105 -29.55 7.86 -15.77
C GLU A 105 -28.76 6.58 -15.58
N ASN A 106 -28.91 5.61 -16.50
CA ASN A 106 -28.22 4.32 -16.41
C ASN A 106 -26.79 4.38 -16.97
N ILE A 107 -25.94 5.21 -16.37
CA ILE A 107 -24.53 5.32 -16.79
C ILE A 107 -23.77 4.07 -16.36
N THR A 108 -23.45 3.19 -17.33
CA THR A 108 -22.75 1.91 -17.08
C THR A 108 -21.26 1.97 -17.36
N ASP A 109 -20.80 2.99 -18.10
CA ASP A 109 -19.38 3.20 -18.40
C ASP A 109 -18.67 3.88 -17.22
N LEU A 110 -17.65 3.20 -16.69
CA LEU A 110 -16.91 3.68 -15.52
C LEU A 110 -16.06 4.91 -15.86
N GLN A 111 -15.57 5.04 -17.09
CA GLN A 111 -14.75 6.19 -17.47
C GLN A 111 -15.57 7.48 -17.45
N THR A 112 -16.74 7.46 -18.09
CA THR A 112 -17.72 8.55 -18.09
C THR A 112 -18.16 8.89 -16.67
N ALA A 113 -18.52 7.89 -15.88
CA ALA A 113 -18.93 8.09 -14.49
C ALA A 113 -17.80 8.76 -13.65
N ASN A 114 -16.55 8.31 -13.80
CA ASN A 114 -15.41 8.87 -13.06
C ASN A 114 -15.07 10.31 -13.48
N ALA A 115 -15.29 10.66 -14.75
CA ALA A 115 -15.14 12.03 -15.24
C ALA A 115 -16.15 12.94 -14.53
N GLU A 116 -17.42 12.53 -14.46
CA GLU A 116 -18.46 13.27 -13.75
C GLU A 116 -18.19 13.38 -12.25
N PHE A 117 -17.72 12.31 -11.62
CA PHE A 117 -17.31 12.35 -10.22
C PHE A 117 -16.17 13.35 -9.97
N THR A 118 -15.22 13.45 -10.91
CA THR A 118 -14.13 14.43 -10.84
C THR A 118 -14.67 15.86 -10.94
N THR A 119 -15.59 16.11 -11.88
CA THR A 119 -16.25 17.41 -12.06
C THR A 119 -17.10 17.77 -10.85
N PHE A 120 -17.85 16.82 -10.27
CA PHE A 120 -18.58 16.99 -9.02
C PHE A 120 -17.69 17.47 -7.88
N ASN A 121 -16.54 16.84 -7.64
CA ASN A 121 -15.63 17.26 -6.57
C ASN A 121 -15.05 18.66 -6.79
N LYS A 122 -14.83 19.08 -8.06
CA LYS A 122 -14.45 20.46 -8.38
C LYS A 122 -15.59 21.44 -8.10
N ARG A 123 -16.81 21.13 -8.53
CA ARG A 123 -18.02 21.93 -8.25
C ARG A 123 -18.25 22.08 -6.75
N LEU A 124 -18.10 21.00 -5.98
CA LEU A 124 -18.23 21.01 -4.53
C LEU A 124 -17.12 21.82 -3.86
N SER A 125 -15.87 21.67 -4.32
CA SER A 125 -14.74 22.49 -3.84
C SER A 125 -14.96 23.98 -4.12
N TYR A 126 -15.48 24.33 -5.28
CA TYR A 126 -15.83 25.71 -5.63
C TYR A 126 -16.99 26.23 -4.78
N HIS A 127 -18.02 25.41 -4.57
CA HIS A 127 -19.15 25.78 -3.73
C HIS A 127 -18.69 26.13 -2.30
N LEU A 128 -17.86 25.28 -1.70
CA LEU A 128 -17.35 25.40 -0.33
C LEU A 128 -16.33 26.54 -0.17
N TYR A 129 -15.33 26.62 -1.06
CA TYR A 129 -14.13 27.43 -0.83
C TYR A 129 -13.79 28.38 -1.98
N LYS A 130 -14.68 28.53 -2.97
CA LYS A 130 -14.47 29.37 -4.17
C LYS A 130 -13.18 29.05 -4.93
N THR A 131 -12.79 27.78 -4.94
CA THR A 131 -11.57 27.31 -5.61
C THR A 131 -11.86 26.35 -6.77
N ASN A 132 -11.16 26.54 -7.89
CA ASN A 132 -11.34 25.76 -9.12
C ASN A 132 -10.54 24.44 -9.15
N LYS A 133 -9.91 24.06 -8.04
CA LYS A 133 -9.18 22.80 -7.87
C LYS A 133 -9.92 21.89 -6.89
N ASN A 134 -9.75 20.58 -7.03
CA ASN A 134 -10.27 19.63 -6.05
C ASN A 134 -9.40 19.69 -4.77
N VAL A 135 -9.98 20.21 -3.69
CA VAL A 135 -9.32 20.31 -2.37
C VAL A 135 -9.79 19.23 -1.39
N LEU A 136 -10.80 18.46 -1.78
CA LEU A 136 -11.38 17.42 -0.95
C LEU A 136 -10.51 16.16 -0.93
N LYS A 137 -10.42 15.56 0.25
CA LYS A 137 -9.62 14.39 0.58
C LYS A 137 -10.54 13.20 0.73
N TYR A 138 -10.42 12.20 -0.15
CA TYR A 138 -11.36 11.08 -0.15
C TYR A 138 -10.80 9.77 -0.68
N ILE A 139 -11.49 8.68 -0.33
CA ILE A 139 -11.47 7.38 -1.02
C ILE A 139 -12.83 7.20 -1.70
N CYS A 140 -12.83 6.76 -2.96
CA CYS A 140 -14.04 6.45 -3.71
C CYS A 140 -14.01 5.00 -4.21
N ILE A 141 -15.11 4.29 -4.04
CA ILE A 141 -15.33 2.91 -4.48
C ILE A 141 -16.54 2.93 -5.43
N PRO A 142 -16.32 2.74 -6.73
CA PRO A 142 -17.40 2.51 -7.68
C PRO A 142 -18.02 1.12 -7.49
N GLU A 143 -19.34 1.05 -7.46
CA GLU A 143 -20.15 -0.16 -7.46
C GLU A 143 -21.17 -0.11 -8.59
N PHE A 144 -21.56 -1.25 -9.15
CA PHE A 144 -22.65 -1.33 -10.12
C PHE A 144 -23.99 -1.64 -9.42
N GLN A 145 -25.00 -0.79 -9.59
CA GLN A 145 -26.33 -0.97 -9.02
C GLN A 145 -27.13 -2.11 -9.68
N LYS A 146 -28.29 -2.46 -9.08
CA LYS A 146 -29.55 -2.75 -9.80
C LYS A 146 -29.46 -3.16 -11.27
N ARG A 147 -29.53 -2.07 -12.03
CA ARG A 147 -29.69 -1.85 -13.47
C ARG A 147 -28.36 -1.69 -14.22
N GLY A 148 -27.23 -1.86 -13.54
CA GLY A 148 -25.89 -1.67 -14.11
C GLY A 148 -25.31 -0.25 -13.97
N ALA A 149 -26.11 0.75 -13.58
CA ALA A 149 -25.63 2.11 -13.33
C ALA A 149 -24.50 2.13 -12.30
N VAL A 150 -23.48 2.96 -12.52
CA VAL A 150 -22.41 3.20 -11.56
C VAL A 150 -22.95 3.96 -10.35
N HIS A 151 -22.48 3.55 -9.17
CA HIS A 151 -22.75 4.12 -7.87
C HIS A 151 -21.42 4.43 -7.21
N PHE A 152 -21.22 5.65 -6.71
CA PHE A 152 -20.04 5.96 -5.92
C PHE A 152 -20.30 5.91 -4.42
N HIS A 153 -19.52 5.10 -3.74
CA HIS A 153 -19.36 5.14 -2.28
C HIS A 153 -18.10 5.92 -1.96
N VAL A 154 -18.24 7.03 -1.24
CA VAL A 154 -17.17 8.01 -1.06
C VAL A 154 -16.98 8.29 0.41
N LEU A 155 -15.79 8.04 0.90
CA LEU A 155 -15.36 8.50 2.22
C LEU A 155 -14.59 9.80 2.06
N TYR A 156 -15.11 10.90 2.57
CA TYR A 156 -14.40 12.16 2.70
C TYR A 156 -13.74 12.28 4.07
N PHE A 157 -12.48 12.69 4.12
CA PHE A 157 -11.72 12.94 5.35
C PHE A 157 -11.80 14.40 5.82
N ASN A 158 -12.03 15.34 4.90
CA ASN A 158 -11.96 16.77 5.19
C ASN A 158 -13.17 17.58 4.65
N LEU A 159 -14.29 16.91 4.39
CA LEU A 159 -15.52 17.59 3.94
C LEU A 159 -16.17 18.26 5.16
N PRO A 160 -16.39 19.59 5.18
CA PRO A 160 -17.12 20.26 6.25
C PRO A 160 -18.60 19.88 6.23
N TYR A 161 -19.39 20.38 7.18
CA TYR A 161 -20.83 20.22 7.12
C TYR A 161 -21.39 20.90 5.86
N VAL A 162 -22.19 20.16 5.09
CA VAL A 162 -22.93 20.66 3.94
C VAL A 162 -24.32 20.07 3.98
N ASN A 163 -25.34 20.92 3.79
CA ASN A 163 -26.71 20.46 3.72
C ASN A 163 -26.90 19.50 2.54
N ILE A 164 -27.58 18.37 2.76
CA ILE A 164 -27.78 17.34 1.72
C ILE A 164 -28.46 17.89 0.47
N LYS A 165 -29.39 18.85 0.58
CA LYS A 165 -30.03 19.50 -0.58
C LYS A 165 -28.99 20.15 -1.47
N LYS A 166 -28.02 20.84 -0.86
CA LYS A 166 -26.92 21.49 -1.57
C LYS A 166 -25.99 20.49 -2.24
N ILE A 167 -25.69 19.36 -1.59
CA ILE A 167 -24.91 18.28 -2.19
C ILE A 167 -25.65 17.71 -3.40
N SER A 168 -26.95 17.45 -3.29
CA SER A 168 -27.78 16.95 -4.39
C SER A 168 -27.85 17.93 -5.57
N GLU A 169 -28.00 19.23 -5.30
CA GLU A 169 -27.93 20.29 -6.32
C GLU A 169 -26.57 20.31 -7.03
N VAL A 170 -25.48 20.21 -6.28
CA VAL A 170 -24.12 20.21 -6.85
C VAL A 170 -23.84 18.93 -7.64
N TRP A 171 -24.39 17.80 -7.20
CA TRP A 171 -24.33 16.53 -7.94
C TRP A 171 -25.05 16.65 -9.27
N GLY A 172 -26.34 17.03 -9.26
CA GLY A 172 -27.11 17.36 -10.46
C GLY A 172 -27.40 16.19 -11.41
N HIS A 173 -26.91 14.98 -11.13
CA HIS A 173 -27.07 13.80 -12.00
C HIS A 173 -27.91 12.69 -11.36
N GLY A 174 -28.56 12.92 -10.22
CA GLY A 174 -29.40 11.94 -9.55
C GLY A 174 -29.47 12.14 -8.04
N TYR A 175 -29.32 11.05 -7.29
CA TYR A 175 -29.50 11.04 -5.84
C TYR A 175 -28.15 11.12 -5.12
N ALA A 176 -28.11 11.94 -4.07
CA ALA A 176 -27.02 11.98 -3.11
C ALA A 176 -27.56 11.65 -1.72
N PHE A 177 -26.79 10.88 -0.96
CA PHE A 177 -27.09 10.57 0.43
C PHE A 177 -25.81 10.69 1.26
N ILE A 178 -25.88 11.37 2.40
CA ILE A 178 -24.73 11.62 3.28
C ILE A 178 -25.00 11.09 4.67
N GLU A 179 -24.03 10.36 5.21
CA GLU A 179 -24.00 9.92 6.60
C GLU A 179 -22.75 10.50 7.28
N GLY A 180 -22.95 11.16 8.41
CA GLY A 180 -21.86 11.52 9.30
C GLY A 180 -21.41 10.29 10.07
N ILE A 181 -20.10 10.04 10.10
CA ILE A 181 -19.53 9.01 10.95
C ILE A 181 -19.42 9.63 12.34
N THR A 182 -20.17 9.08 13.29
CA THR A 182 -20.14 9.59 14.67
C THR A 182 -18.84 9.16 15.35
N GLU A 183 -18.39 9.93 16.34
CA GLU A 183 -17.19 9.61 17.14
C GLU A 183 -17.26 8.23 17.81
N LYS A 184 -18.47 7.70 18.02
CA LYS A 184 -18.71 6.38 18.62
C LYS A 184 -18.46 5.20 17.67
N GLN A 185 -18.36 5.43 16.35
CA GLN A 185 -18.07 4.38 15.39
C GLN A 185 -16.55 4.17 15.32
N ASN A 186 -16.09 2.96 15.69
CA ASN A 186 -14.69 2.59 15.54
C ASN A 186 -14.30 2.69 14.06
N ILE A 187 -13.12 3.25 13.79
CA ILE A 187 -12.51 3.34 12.46
C ILE A 187 -12.52 2.00 11.71
N GLU A 188 -12.48 0.89 12.44
CA GLU A 188 -12.58 -0.47 11.91
C GLU A 188 -13.96 -0.82 11.36
N ASP A 189 -15.03 -0.51 12.08
CA ASP A 189 -16.39 -0.82 11.63
C ASP A 189 -16.74 0.03 10.42
N PHE A 190 -16.26 1.27 10.43
CA PHE A 190 -16.36 2.14 9.27
C PHE A 190 -15.55 1.63 8.07
N ALA A 191 -14.30 1.20 8.27
CA ALA A 191 -13.49 0.63 7.20
C ALA A 191 -14.05 -0.71 6.67
N LYS A 192 -14.64 -1.55 7.54
CA LYS A 192 -15.38 -2.76 7.16
C LYS A 192 -16.58 -2.40 6.28
N TYR A 193 -17.34 -1.37 6.66
CA TYR A 193 -18.49 -0.87 5.90
C TYR A 193 -18.06 -0.36 4.51
N VAL A 194 -17.04 0.48 4.41
CA VAL A 194 -16.49 0.96 3.12
C VAL A 194 -16.01 -0.21 2.26
N CYS A 195 -15.31 -1.17 2.86
CA CYS A 195 -14.79 -2.32 2.12
C CYS A 195 -15.86 -3.35 1.73
N LYS A 196 -17.07 -3.33 2.33
CA LYS A 196 -18.20 -4.21 2.00
C LYS A 196 -18.55 -4.12 0.51
N TYR A 197 -18.46 -2.92 -0.06
CA TYR A 197 -18.74 -2.65 -1.47
C TYR A 197 -17.71 -3.25 -2.44
N MET A 198 -16.58 -3.77 -1.92
CA MET A 198 -15.59 -4.50 -2.70
C MET A 198 -15.70 -6.02 -2.57
N SER A 199 -16.70 -6.54 -1.84
CA SER A 199 -16.75 -7.96 -1.46
C SER A 199 -16.96 -8.89 -2.67
N LYS A 200 -16.93 -10.22 -2.45
CA LYS A 200 -17.07 -11.21 -3.54
C LYS A 200 -18.40 -11.09 -4.27
N ASN A 201 -19.43 -10.66 -3.55
CA ASN A 201 -20.74 -10.42 -4.13
C ASN A 201 -21.05 -8.93 -4.04
N ASN A 202 -21.71 -8.37 -5.05
CA ASN A 202 -22.24 -7.02 -4.95
C ASN A 202 -23.43 -6.96 -3.97
N SER A 203 -24.01 -5.77 -3.78
CA SER A 203 -25.19 -5.59 -2.94
C SER A 203 -26.42 -6.43 -3.33
N LYS A 204 -26.42 -7.16 -4.46
CA LYS A 204 -27.46 -8.12 -4.85
C LYS A 204 -27.12 -9.59 -4.57
N GLY A 205 -25.92 -9.91 -4.10
CA GLY A 205 -25.47 -11.30 -4.03
C GLY A 205 -24.91 -11.85 -5.35
N GLU A 206 -24.83 -11.02 -6.40
CA GLU A 206 -24.23 -11.42 -7.69
C GLU A 206 -22.70 -11.44 -7.59
N ASP A 207 -22.09 -12.41 -8.27
CA ASP A 207 -20.64 -12.61 -8.25
C ASP A 207 -19.88 -11.48 -8.94
N ASN A 208 -19.16 -10.67 -8.15
CA ASN A 208 -18.36 -9.57 -8.67
C ASN A 208 -17.27 -10.04 -9.62
N TYR A 209 -16.78 -11.28 -9.50
CA TYR A 209 -15.84 -11.81 -10.49
C TYR A 209 -16.47 -11.83 -11.88
N GLN A 210 -17.70 -12.32 -11.98
CA GLN A 210 -18.38 -12.52 -13.25
C GLN A 210 -18.72 -11.17 -13.92
N ILE A 211 -19.21 -10.20 -13.14
CA ILE A 211 -19.49 -8.84 -13.63
C ILE A 211 -18.23 -8.18 -14.18
N TYR A 212 -17.12 -8.29 -13.43
CA TYR A 212 -15.85 -7.69 -13.86
C TYR A 212 -15.21 -8.46 -15.02
N LEU A 213 -15.48 -9.75 -15.18
CA LEU A 213 -15.05 -10.53 -16.33
C LEU A 213 -15.80 -10.09 -17.59
N GLU A 214 -17.14 -10.04 -17.54
CA GLU A 214 -18.01 -9.64 -18.67
C GLU A 214 -17.75 -8.21 -19.14
N LYS A 215 -17.36 -7.31 -18.22
CA LYS A 215 -17.00 -5.93 -18.55
C LYS A 215 -15.53 -5.74 -18.92
N GLU A 216 -14.74 -6.81 -18.98
CA GLU A 216 -13.28 -6.77 -19.25
C GLU A 216 -12.48 -5.92 -18.22
N MET A 217 -12.97 -5.88 -16.99
CA MET A 217 -12.48 -5.02 -15.90
C MET A 217 -11.72 -5.76 -14.80
N LEU A 218 -11.42 -7.06 -14.93
CA LEU A 218 -10.75 -7.85 -13.87
C LEU A 218 -9.48 -7.19 -13.31
N ASN A 219 -8.76 -6.47 -14.18
CA ASN A 219 -7.50 -5.78 -13.88
C ASN A 219 -7.66 -4.29 -13.54
N SER A 220 -8.89 -3.77 -13.57
CA SER A 220 -9.19 -2.38 -13.23
C SER A 220 -9.09 -2.15 -11.72
N LYS A 221 -8.73 -0.92 -11.35
CA LYS A 221 -8.76 -0.50 -9.94
C LYS A 221 -10.22 -0.49 -9.48
N ARG A 222 -10.46 -1.06 -8.30
CA ARG A 222 -11.80 -1.14 -7.67
C ARG A 222 -12.09 0.06 -6.77
N TYR A 223 -11.09 0.89 -6.52
CA TYR A 223 -11.21 2.12 -5.78
C TYR A 223 -10.18 3.11 -6.30
N PHE A 224 -10.40 4.38 -6.03
CA PHE A 224 -9.42 5.43 -6.25
C PHE A 224 -9.47 6.44 -5.11
N THR A 225 -8.45 7.29 -5.04
CA THR A 225 -8.34 8.28 -3.96
C THR A 225 -8.03 9.63 -4.55
N SER A 226 -8.37 10.70 -3.83
CA SER A 226 -7.83 12.01 -4.16
C SER A 226 -6.33 12.08 -3.85
N ARG A 227 -5.70 13.17 -4.29
CA ARG A 227 -4.25 13.39 -4.12
C ARG A 227 -3.93 13.93 -2.73
N GLY A 228 -2.75 13.62 -2.23
CA GLY A 228 -2.24 14.15 -0.95
C GLY A 228 -2.86 13.51 0.29
N LEU A 229 -3.35 12.27 0.19
CA LEU A 229 -3.63 11.46 1.37
C LEU A 229 -2.32 10.95 1.96
N ASN A 230 -2.25 10.89 3.30
CA ASN A 230 -1.22 10.20 4.04
C ASN A 230 -1.23 8.71 3.69
N LYS A 231 -0.06 8.11 3.66
CA LYS A 231 0.15 6.70 3.31
C LYS A 231 0.85 6.00 4.47
N PRO A 232 0.66 4.68 4.62
CA PRO A 232 1.40 3.94 5.62
C PRO A 232 2.90 4.01 5.35
N GLU A 233 3.67 4.19 6.42
CA GLU A 233 5.11 4.08 6.39
C GLU A 233 5.49 2.60 6.53
N ILE A 234 6.33 2.10 5.61
CA ILE A 234 6.75 0.70 5.60
C ILE A 234 8.28 0.67 5.67
N TYR A 235 8.78 0.07 6.73
CA TYR A 235 10.19 -0.13 6.99
C TYR A 235 10.50 -1.62 6.88
N LYS A 236 11.61 -1.93 6.19
CA LYS A 236 12.12 -3.28 6.04
C LYS A 236 13.50 -3.32 6.68
N LEU A 237 13.62 -4.12 7.72
CA LEU A 237 14.78 -4.20 8.60
C LEU A 237 15.33 -5.62 8.60
N ASP A 238 16.61 -5.71 8.88
CA ASP A 238 17.27 -6.99 9.18
C ASP A 238 17.75 -6.92 10.63
N VAL A 239 17.09 -7.70 11.49
CA VAL A 239 17.32 -7.68 12.94
C VAL A 239 17.53 -9.10 13.44
N ASP A 240 18.40 -9.26 14.41
CA ASP A 240 18.53 -10.52 15.13
C ASP A 240 17.31 -10.78 16.03
N LYS A 241 17.32 -11.94 16.70
CA LYS A 241 16.25 -12.37 17.58
C LYS A 241 16.12 -11.47 18.82
N GLU A 242 17.22 -10.95 19.35
CA GLU A 242 17.26 -10.18 20.60
C GLU A 242 16.65 -8.79 20.39
N ILE A 243 17.01 -8.13 19.29
CA ILE A 243 16.43 -6.85 18.88
C ILE A 243 14.93 -7.04 18.62
N TYR A 244 14.53 -8.09 17.89
CA TYR A 244 13.12 -8.36 17.65
C TYR A 244 12.35 -8.58 18.95
N GLN A 245 12.88 -9.39 19.87
CA GLN A 245 12.25 -9.63 21.17
C GLN A 245 12.12 -8.34 21.98
N THR A 246 13.10 -7.44 21.89
CA THR A 246 13.04 -6.11 22.53
C THR A 246 11.84 -5.29 22.01
N PHE A 247 11.57 -5.31 20.69
CA PHE A 247 10.37 -4.68 20.14
C PHE A 247 9.10 -5.32 20.70
N ILE A 248 9.00 -6.65 20.67
CA ILE A 248 7.81 -7.36 21.17
C ILE A 248 7.52 -7.01 22.63
N THR A 249 8.53 -7.10 23.50
CA THR A 249 8.39 -6.82 24.93
C THR A 249 8.07 -5.34 25.19
N TYR A 250 8.74 -4.41 24.52
CA TYR A 250 8.52 -2.98 24.73
C TYR A 250 7.10 -2.55 24.33
N PHE A 251 6.57 -3.07 23.23
CA PHE A 251 5.24 -2.71 22.73
C PHE A 251 4.11 -3.63 23.25
N GLN A 252 4.39 -4.53 24.20
CA GLN A 252 3.42 -5.53 24.66
C GLN A 252 2.14 -4.92 25.23
N GLU A 253 2.21 -3.76 25.88
CA GLU A 253 1.03 -3.06 26.41
C GLU A 253 0.07 -2.55 25.32
N TYR A 254 0.55 -2.40 24.08
CA TYR A 254 -0.23 -1.92 22.92
C TYR A 254 -0.70 -3.07 22.01
N HIS A 255 -0.37 -4.31 22.36
CA HIS A 255 -0.66 -5.49 21.53
C HIS A 255 -2.16 -5.73 21.39
N LYS A 256 -2.59 -6.07 20.17
CA LYS A 256 -4.00 -6.36 19.85
C LYS A 256 -4.22 -7.79 19.42
N GLU A 257 -3.42 -8.26 18.48
CA GLU A 257 -3.57 -9.58 17.88
C GLU A 257 -2.22 -10.07 17.35
N ASN A 258 -2.08 -11.40 17.36
CA ASN A 258 -1.00 -12.11 16.73
C ASN A 258 -1.60 -13.09 15.71
N LEU A 259 -0.93 -13.22 14.56
CA LEU A 259 -1.23 -14.21 13.55
C LEU A 259 0.07 -14.86 13.08
N GLU A 260 0.09 -16.18 13.06
CA GLU A 260 1.17 -16.96 12.45
C GLU A 260 0.66 -17.76 11.26
N TYR A 261 1.44 -17.80 10.19
CA TYR A 261 1.18 -18.67 9.05
C TYR A 261 2.48 -19.11 8.38
N SER A 262 2.43 -20.26 7.71
CA SER A 262 3.56 -20.77 6.93
C SER A 262 3.48 -20.29 5.48
N ASN A 263 4.64 -19.95 4.92
CA ASN A 263 4.81 -19.63 3.51
C ASN A 263 5.98 -20.45 2.94
N GLU A 264 5.78 -21.03 1.76
CA GLU A 264 6.76 -21.90 1.10
C GLU A 264 8.13 -21.25 0.87
N PHE A 265 8.18 -19.92 0.71
CA PHE A 265 9.40 -19.19 0.34
C PHE A 265 10.07 -18.49 1.51
N ILE A 266 9.30 -17.99 2.47
CA ILE A 266 9.79 -17.18 3.59
C ILE A 266 9.69 -17.89 4.95
N GLY A 267 9.26 -19.16 4.94
CA GLY A 267 9.02 -19.96 6.12
C GLY A 267 7.85 -19.44 6.94
N THR A 268 7.91 -19.64 8.26
CA THR A 268 6.93 -19.09 9.20
C THR A 268 6.98 -17.57 9.18
N VAL A 269 5.81 -16.96 9.08
CA VAL A 269 5.61 -15.51 9.19
C VAL A 269 4.80 -15.24 10.44
N GLU A 270 5.39 -14.49 11.36
CA GLU A 270 4.73 -13.99 12.55
C GLU A 270 4.27 -12.55 12.29
N VAL A 271 3.02 -12.24 12.59
CA VAL A 271 2.42 -10.92 12.42
C VAL A 271 1.83 -10.47 13.74
N ASN A 272 2.44 -9.47 14.36
CA ASN A 272 1.92 -8.83 15.57
C ASN A 272 1.33 -7.47 15.20
N SER A 273 0.09 -7.22 15.60
CA SER A 273 -0.61 -5.94 15.40
C SER A 273 -0.74 -5.20 16.74
N TYR A 274 -0.50 -3.89 16.70
CA TYR A 274 -0.52 -3.00 17.84
C TYR A 274 -1.35 -1.75 17.54
N GLU A 275 -1.92 -1.15 18.59
CA GLU A 275 -2.60 0.14 18.51
C GLU A 275 -1.95 1.11 19.50
N ILE A 276 -1.18 2.06 18.97
CA ILE A 276 -0.37 3.00 19.73
C ILE A 276 -0.99 4.40 19.61
N ASN A 277 -1.71 4.81 20.65
CA ASN A 277 -2.42 6.09 20.67
C ASN A 277 -1.53 7.26 21.14
N LYS A 278 -0.40 6.95 21.79
CA LYS A 278 0.57 7.94 22.28
C LYS A 278 1.55 8.33 21.18
N SER A 279 1.54 9.60 20.77
CA SER A 279 2.41 10.14 19.72
C SER A 279 3.91 10.00 20.06
N GLU A 280 4.27 10.19 21.34
CA GLU A 280 5.65 10.04 21.83
C GLU A 280 6.19 8.63 21.61
N VAL A 281 5.36 7.61 21.90
CA VAL A 281 5.72 6.19 21.72
C VAL A 281 5.89 5.85 20.24
N LEU A 282 5.03 6.38 19.36
CA LEU A 282 5.20 6.26 17.91
C LEU A 282 6.49 6.94 17.42
N GLN A 283 6.86 8.09 17.99
CA GLN A 283 8.09 8.77 17.63
C GLN A 283 9.33 7.99 18.11
N MET A 284 9.28 7.41 19.31
CA MET A 284 10.34 6.52 19.81
C MET A 284 10.52 5.30 18.91
N LEU A 285 9.43 4.66 18.47
CA LEU A 285 9.47 3.58 17.49
C LEU A 285 10.17 4.02 16.20
N LYS A 286 9.79 5.17 15.64
CA LYS A 286 10.40 5.72 14.42
C LYS A 286 11.89 5.99 14.61
N ASN A 287 12.29 6.54 15.75
CA ASN A 287 13.69 6.80 16.07
C ASN A 287 14.49 5.49 16.16
N ALA A 288 13.95 4.47 16.83
CA ALA A 288 14.59 3.15 16.92
C ALA A 288 14.77 2.50 15.53
N ILE A 289 13.73 2.56 14.70
CA ILE A 289 13.78 2.10 13.31
C ILE A 289 14.87 2.83 12.52
N TYR A 290 14.94 4.16 12.66
CA TYR A 290 15.94 4.97 11.96
C TYR A 290 17.36 4.61 12.39
N SER A 291 17.61 4.44 13.69
CA SER A 291 18.92 4.00 14.21
C SER A 291 19.35 2.64 13.65
N ILE A 292 18.41 1.67 13.57
CA ILE A 292 18.67 0.37 12.94
C ILE A 292 18.97 0.55 11.45
N PHE A 293 18.20 1.39 10.76
CA PHE A 293 18.39 1.65 9.34
C PHE A 293 19.75 2.29 9.03
N GLU A 294 20.21 3.24 9.84
CA GLU A 294 21.54 3.84 9.70
C GLU A 294 22.66 2.84 10.02
N SER A 295 22.45 1.95 11.00
CA SER A 295 23.37 0.85 11.30
C SER A 295 23.46 -0.12 10.12
N MET A 296 22.32 -0.51 9.55
CA MET A 296 22.25 -1.34 8.34
C MET A 296 22.97 -0.66 7.18
N LYS A 297 22.72 0.63 6.91
CA LYS A 297 23.44 1.37 5.87
C LYS A 297 24.95 1.36 6.09
N THR A 298 25.42 1.40 7.32
CA THR A 298 26.86 1.34 7.62
C THR A 298 27.43 -0.05 7.32
N VAL A 299 26.69 -1.11 7.66
CA VAL A 299 27.06 -2.50 7.40
C VAL A 299 27.05 -2.82 5.89
N TYR A 300 25.96 -2.48 5.20
CA TYR A 300 25.77 -2.73 3.76
C TYR A 300 26.49 -1.69 2.87
N GLY A 301 26.75 -0.50 3.38
CA GLY A 301 27.40 0.61 2.68
C GLY A 301 28.93 0.53 2.66
N LYS A 302 29.55 -0.40 3.41
CA LYS A 302 30.90 -0.85 3.09
C LYS A 302 30.83 -1.50 1.72
N LYS A 303 31.14 -0.73 0.67
CA LYS A 303 31.29 -1.20 -0.72
C LYS A 303 32.23 -2.40 -0.73
N ALA A 304 31.68 -3.61 -0.60
CA ALA A 304 32.43 -4.83 -0.83
C ALA A 304 32.65 -4.90 -2.33
N THR A 305 33.75 -4.31 -2.78
CA THR A 305 34.15 -4.34 -4.17
C THR A 305 34.55 -5.79 -4.43
N LEU A 306 33.66 -6.57 -5.08
CA LEU A 306 33.94 -7.95 -5.49
C LEU A 306 35.07 -7.95 -6.53
N THR A 307 36.31 -7.82 -6.07
CA THR A 307 37.47 -7.70 -6.95
C THR A 307 38.40 -8.90 -6.82
N ARG A 308 38.40 -9.59 -5.68
CA ARG A 308 39.28 -10.74 -5.44
C ARG A 308 38.51 -11.95 -4.90
N PHE A 309 38.97 -13.14 -5.25
CA PHE A 309 38.41 -14.43 -4.78
C PHE A 309 38.37 -14.54 -3.24
N LYS A 310 39.29 -13.88 -2.54
CA LYS A 310 39.32 -13.81 -1.06
C LYS A 310 38.11 -13.05 -0.48
N ASP A 311 37.59 -12.05 -1.19
CA ASP A 311 36.44 -11.24 -0.74
C ASP A 311 35.14 -12.06 -0.78
N ILE A 312 35.04 -13.02 -1.70
CA ILE A 312 33.88 -13.92 -1.84
C ILE A 312 33.81 -14.89 -0.66
N ASN A 313 34.92 -15.51 -0.29
CA ASN A 313 34.94 -16.42 0.86
C ASN A 313 34.62 -15.66 2.15
N TYR A 314 35.11 -14.43 2.31
CA TYR A 314 34.74 -13.57 3.44
C TYR A 314 33.24 -13.21 3.45
N LEU A 315 32.67 -12.82 2.31
CA LEU A 315 31.23 -12.56 2.21
C LEU A 315 30.40 -13.83 2.47
N LYS A 316 30.82 -14.99 1.95
CA LYS A 316 30.18 -16.27 2.24
C LYS A 316 30.26 -16.67 3.71
N THR A 317 31.28 -16.22 4.45
CA THR A 317 31.35 -16.42 5.91
C THR A 317 30.43 -15.49 6.69
N LEU A 318 30.16 -14.28 6.17
CA LEU A 318 29.20 -13.33 6.75
C LEU A 318 27.75 -13.77 6.53
N PHE A 319 27.47 -14.41 5.39
CA PHE A 319 26.14 -14.81 4.94
C PHE A 319 25.96 -16.34 5.06
N LYS A 320 25.32 -16.80 6.14
CA LYS A 320 25.05 -18.25 6.37
C LYS A 320 23.96 -18.81 5.45
N ASN A 321 23.28 -17.98 4.67
CA ASN A 321 22.17 -18.39 3.81
C ASN A 321 22.67 -18.92 2.45
N ARG A 322 22.23 -20.12 2.06
CA ARG A 322 22.54 -20.74 0.76
C ARG A 322 22.21 -19.84 -0.42
N HIS A 323 21.11 -19.08 -0.36
CA HIS A 323 20.68 -18.20 -1.45
C HIS A 323 21.55 -16.94 -1.57
N GLU A 324 22.06 -16.41 -0.45
CA GLU A 324 23.03 -15.30 -0.44
C GLU A 324 24.34 -15.75 -1.06
N ASN A 325 24.80 -16.96 -0.71
CA ASN A 325 26.01 -17.55 -1.28
C ASN A 325 25.88 -17.82 -2.78
N LEU A 326 24.72 -18.31 -3.24
CA LEU A 326 24.42 -18.49 -4.67
C LEU A 326 24.40 -17.17 -5.45
N TYR A 327 23.91 -16.08 -4.85
CA TYR A 327 23.94 -14.77 -5.50
C TYR A 327 25.37 -14.24 -5.62
N ILE A 328 26.13 -14.28 -4.53
CA ILE A 328 27.54 -13.88 -4.51
C ILE A 328 28.31 -14.64 -5.61
N ASP A 329 28.03 -15.95 -5.75
CA ASP A 329 28.59 -16.77 -6.83
C ASP A 329 28.13 -16.33 -8.23
N SER A 330 26.85 -16.01 -8.41
CA SER A 330 26.31 -15.56 -9.71
C SER A 330 26.85 -14.20 -10.15
N GLU A 331 26.97 -13.23 -9.25
CA GLU A 331 27.54 -11.91 -9.54
C GLU A 331 29.03 -12.01 -9.80
N TYR A 332 29.76 -12.86 -9.06
CA TYR A 332 31.15 -13.15 -9.38
C TYR A 332 31.33 -13.76 -10.78
N LEU A 333 30.49 -14.74 -11.14
CA LEU A 333 30.55 -15.35 -12.47
C LEU A 333 30.22 -14.34 -13.58
N ARG A 334 29.24 -13.45 -13.36
CA ARG A 334 28.91 -12.35 -14.27
C ARG A 334 30.11 -11.42 -14.46
N LEU A 335 30.71 -10.94 -13.37
CA LEU A 335 31.88 -10.06 -13.42
C LEU A 335 33.10 -10.74 -14.07
N ARG A 336 33.30 -12.04 -13.85
CA ARG A 336 34.37 -12.81 -14.49
C ARG A 336 34.16 -12.91 -16.00
N ARG A 337 32.91 -13.08 -16.47
CA ARG A 337 32.57 -13.08 -17.90
C ARG A 337 32.78 -11.71 -18.53
N GLU A 338 32.21 -10.67 -17.94
CA GLU A 338 32.37 -9.27 -18.41
C GLU A 338 33.86 -8.88 -18.49
N ARG A 339 34.68 -9.31 -17.52
CA ARG A 339 36.13 -9.10 -17.56
C ARG A 339 36.77 -9.87 -18.71
N ASN A 340 36.45 -11.14 -18.89
CA ASN A 340 37.04 -11.94 -19.96
C ASN A 340 36.67 -11.41 -21.35
N GLU A 341 35.45 -10.91 -21.54
CA GLU A 341 34.98 -10.25 -22.78
C GLU A 341 35.67 -8.91 -23.06
N LEU A 342 36.19 -8.24 -22.03
CA LEU A 342 36.94 -6.97 -22.16
C LEU A 342 38.42 -7.17 -22.52
N TYR A 343 38.95 -8.39 -22.34
CA TYR A 343 40.35 -8.76 -22.61
C TYR A 343 40.49 -9.79 -23.76
N SER A 344 39.39 -10.12 -24.43
CA SER A 344 39.32 -10.87 -25.69
C SER A 344 38.92 -9.93 -26.82
#